data_AF-A0AAU0XD54-F1
#
_entry.id   AF-A0AAU0XD54-F1
#
_cell.length_a   1.000
_cell.length_b   1.000
_cell.length_c   1.000
_cell.angle_alpha   90.00
_cell.angle_beta   90.00
_cell.angle_gamma   90.00
#
_symmetry.space_group_name_H-M   'P 1'
#
loop_
_entity.id
_entity.type
_entity.pdbx_description
1 polymer ?
#
loop_
_entity_poly.entity_id
_entity_poly.type
_entity_poly.pdbx_seq_one_letter_code
_entity_poly.pdbx_strand_id
1 'polypeptide(L)'
;MDAEPGMVARAVRAAGATRPDHLPALAPEDDFPRTRQGFAALLGEAGLTAVVCDTLDWDHRTTVEEWWSGPAAGVATIGQVVTSQSPAVVAEIRGQFEALAAEFAGPGGELNLPHTALLAHGRA
;
A
#
# COMPACT_ATOMS: atom_id res chain seq x y z
N MET A 1 -4.37 -10.69 -8.85
CA MET A 1 -3.06 -10.61 -8.17
C MET A 1 -3.39 -10.60 -6.70
N ASP A 2 -3.23 -11.74 -6.03
CA ASP A 2 -3.33 -11.76 -4.58
C ASP A 2 -2.07 -11.07 -4.07
N ALA A 3 -2.16 -9.76 -3.89
CA ALA A 3 -1.01 -8.98 -3.44
C ALA A 3 -0.77 -9.31 -1.98
N GLU A 4 0.45 -9.77 -1.67
CA GLU A 4 0.91 -9.86 -0.29
C GLU A 4 0.70 -8.51 0.40
N PRO A 5 0.26 -8.49 1.68
CA PRO A 5 0.04 -7.26 2.39
C PRO A 5 1.31 -6.41 2.43
N GLY A 6 1.16 -5.11 2.24
CA GLY A 6 2.27 -4.16 2.22
C GLY A 6 3.11 -4.21 3.51
N MET A 7 4.37 -3.78 3.41
CA MET A 7 5.38 -3.86 4.48
C MET A 7 4.88 -3.36 5.86
N VAL A 8 4.18 -2.22 5.91
CA VAL A 8 3.64 -1.68 7.17
C VAL A 8 2.55 -2.59 7.77
N ALA A 9 1.70 -3.18 6.94
CA ALA A 9 0.68 -4.12 7.41
C ALA A 9 1.29 -5.43 7.94
N ARG A 10 2.41 -5.88 7.36
CA ARG A 10 3.21 -6.99 7.91
C ARG A 10 3.80 -6.62 9.27
N ALA A 11 4.39 -5.43 9.42
CA ALA A 11 4.95 -4.94 10.68
C ALA A 11 3.91 -4.82 11.80
N VAL A 12 2.74 -4.23 11.50
CA VAL A 12 1.60 -4.12 12.43
C VAL A 12 1.17 -5.49 12.95
N ARG A 13 1.09 -6.49 12.06
CA ARG A 13 0.74 -7.86 12.41
C ARG A 13 1.81 -8.52 13.28
N ALA A 14 3.09 -8.36 12.92
CA ALA A 14 4.21 -8.92 13.67
C ALA A 14 4.30 -8.35 15.10
N ALA A 15 3.97 -7.08 15.28
CA ALA A 15 3.92 -6.42 16.59
C ALA A 15 2.69 -6.80 17.45
N GLY A 16 1.77 -7.61 16.92
CA GLY A 16 0.55 -8.00 17.63
C GLY A 16 -0.44 -6.85 17.85
N ALA A 17 -0.38 -5.80 17.03
CA ALA A 17 -1.26 -4.64 17.17
C ALA A 17 -2.71 -4.99 16.86
N THR A 18 -3.63 -4.44 17.66
CA THR A 18 -5.07 -4.65 17.48
C THR A 18 -5.65 -3.53 16.63
N ARG A 19 -6.36 -3.91 15.56
CA ARG A 19 -7.14 -2.95 14.77
C ARG A 19 -8.35 -2.46 15.58
N PRO A 20 -8.55 -1.15 15.76
CA PRO A 20 -9.74 -0.64 16.43
C PRO A 20 -11.04 -0.96 15.66
N ASP A 21 -12.09 -1.37 16.37
CA ASP A 21 -13.38 -1.79 15.78
C ASP A 21 -14.11 -0.69 15.01
N HIS A 22 -13.84 0.58 15.35
CA HIS A 22 -14.48 1.73 14.69
C HIS A 22 -13.88 2.08 13.34
N LEU A 23 -12.74 1.48 12.94
CA LEU A 23 -12.12 1.75 11.65
C LEU A 23 -12.84 1.01 10.52
N PRO A 24 -13.32 1.70 9.48
CA PRO A 24 -14.12 1.10 8.43
C PRO A 24 -13.36 0.00 7.68
N ALA A 25 -14.00 -1.14 7.50
CA ALA A 25 -13.54 -2.19 6.59
C ALA A 25 -14.30 -2.06 5.28
N LEU A 26 -13.62 -2.32 4.16
CA LEU A 26 -14.27 -2.42 2.85
C LEU A 26 -15.22 -3.61 2.89
N ALA A 27 -16.49 -3.40 2.52
CA ALA A 27 -17.44 -4.50 2.41
C ALA A 27 -16.98 -5.43 1.27
N PRO A 28 -17.06 -6.77 1.42
CA PRO A 28 -16.59 -7.69 0.38
C PRO A 28 -17.23 -7.45 -0.99
N GLU A 29 -18.48 -7.01 -1.02
CA GLU A 29 -19.23 -6.64 -2.22
C GLU A 29 -18.75 -5.34 -2.89
N ASP A 30 -18.08 -4.47 -2.14
CA ASP A 30 -17.49 -3.23 -2.64
C ASP A 30 -16.03 -3.44 -3.11
N ASP A 31 -15.43 -4.59 -2.83
CA ASP A 31 -14.08 -4.91 -3.34
C ASP A 31 -14.16 -5.47 -4.75
N PHE A 32 -13.20 -5.08 -5.57
CA PHE A 32 -13.16 -5.45 -6.98
C PHE A 32 -11.75 -5.88 -7.42
N PRO A 33 -11.65 -6.81 -8.37
CA PRO A 33 -10.37 -7.22 -8.93
C PRO A 33 -9.66 -6.05 -9.61
N ARG A 34 -8.44 -5.75 -9.16
CA ARG A 34 -7.55 -4.74 -9.77
C ARG A 34 -6.87 -5.31 -11.02
N THR A 35 -7.64 -5.50 -12.08
CA THR A 35 -7.19 -6.15 -13.33
C THR A 35 -7.13 -5.16 -14.50
N ARG A 36 -6.21 -5.41 -15.45
CA ARG A 36 -6.13 -4.63 -16.71
C ARG A 36 -7.44 -4.63 -17.48
N GLN A 37 -8.06 -5.81 -17.61
CA GLN A 37 -9.32 -5.97 -18.32
C GLN A 37 -10.45 -5.19 -17.64
N GLY A 38 -10.58 -5.30 -16.31
CA GLY A 38 -11.61 -4.58 -15.56
C GLY A 38 -11.43 -3.06 -15.66
N PHE A 39 -10.19 -2.57 -15.55
CA PHE A 39 -9.94 -1.13 -15.64
C PHE A 39 -10.18 -0.58 -17.06
N ALA A 40 -9.80 -1.33 -18.10
CA ALA A 40 -10.10 -0.97 -19.48
C ALA A 40 -11.61 -0.96 -19.77
N ALA A 41 -12.35 -1.94 -19.24
CA ALA A 41 -13.81 -2.02 -19.37
C ALA A 41 -14.49 -0.83 -18.71
N LEU A 42 -14.07 -0.44 -17.49
CA LEU A 42 -14.58 0.74 -16.78
C LEU A 42 -14.46 2.01 -17.62
N LEU A 43 -13.32 2.23 -18.28
CA LEU A 43 -13.12 3.39 -19.15
C LEU A 43 -14.02 3.33 -20.41
N GLY A 44 -14.20 2.14 -20.98
CA GLY A 44 -15.10 1.92 -22.11
C GLY A 44 -16.57 2.21 -21.77
N GLU A 45 -17.02 1.77 -20.60
CA GLU A 45 -18.37 2.05 -20.08
C GLU A 45 -18.59 3.55 -19.80
N ALA A 46 -17.52 4.28 -19.47
CA ALA A 46 -17.54 5.73 -19.35
C ALA A 46 -17.57 6.48 -20.70
N GLY A 47 -17.54 5.77 -21.83
CA GLY A 47 -17.67 6.32 -23.18
C GLY A 47 -16.34 6.49 -23.94
N LEU A 48 -15.21 6.10 -23.37
CA LEU A 48 -13.93 6.16 -24.08
C LEU A 48 -13.81 5.05 -25.12
N THR A 49 -13.27 5.39 -26.28
CA THR A 49 -12.95 4.44 -27.36
C THR A 49 -11.45 4.16 -27.41
N ALA A 50 -11.06 3.07 -28.10
CA ALA A 50 -9.66 2.66 -28.25
C ALA A 50 -8.89 2.61 -26.90
N VAL A 51 -9.55 2.08 -25.87
CA VAL A 51 -8.97 1.99 -24.53
C VAL A 51 -7.83 0.97 -24.51
N VAL A 52 -6.69 1.39 -23.95
CA VAL A 52 -5.53 0.56 -23.67
C VAL A 52 -5.29 0.60 -22.17
N CYS A 53 -4.86 -0.52 -21.59
CA CYS A 53 -4.44 -0.60 -20.19
C CYS A 53 -3.13 -1.37 -20.06
N ASP A 54 -2.09 -0.66 -19.64
CA ASP A 54 -0.75 -1.19 -19.45
C ASP A 54 -0.43 -1.39 -17.98
N THR A 55 0.45 -2.34 -17.70
CA THR A 55 1.06 -2.50 -16.38
C THR A 55 2.40 -1.77 -16.39
N LEU A 56 2.60 -0.90 -15.41
CA LEU A 56 3.84 -0.18 -15.19
C LEU A 56 4.48 -0.69 -13.91
N ASP A 57 5.76 -1.07 -13.99
CA ASP A 57 6.56 -1.53 -12.87
C ASP A 57 7.73 -0.57 -12.66
N TRP A 58 7.98 -0.18 -11.42
CA TRP A 58 9.12 0.66 -11.05
C TRP A 58 9.51 0.46 -9.59
N ASP A 59 10.75 0.78 -9.25
CA ASP A 59 11.19 0.87 -7.86
C ASP A 59 11.02 2.31 -7.36
N HIS A 60 10.18 2.49 -6.35
CA HIS A 60 10.06 3.74 -5.64
C HIS A 60 11.25 3.91 -4.68
N ARG A 61 12.01 4.99 -4.88
CA ARG A 61 13.17 5.32 -4.05
C ARG A 61 12.79 6.29 -2.95
N THR A 62 13.09 5.93 -1.72
CA THR A 62 12.77 6.71 -0.50
C THR A 62 13.74 6.33 0.63
N THR A 63 13.57 6.88 1.83
CA THR A 63 14.27 6.42 3.03
C THR A 63 13.31 5.70 3.98
N VAL A 64 13.86 4.97 4.95
CA VAL A 64 13.09 4.33 6.02
C VAL A 64 12.25 5.37 6.76
N GLU A 65 12.83 6.53 7.08
CA GLU A 65 12.17 7.62 7.80
C GLU A 65 11.06 8.27 6.99
N GLU A 66 11.31 8.56 5.71
CA GLU A 66 10.31 9.17 4.82
C GLU A 66 9.14 8.21 4.63
N TRP A 67 9.40 6.93 4.37
CA TRP A 67 8.36 5.94 4.18
C TRP A 67 7.55 5.69 5.48
N TRP A 68 8.21 5.70 6.64
CA TRP A 68 7.55 5.58 7.95
C TRP A 68 6.69 6.80 8.33
N SER A 69 7.02 7.98 7.81
CA SER A 69 6.35 9.23 8.20
C SER A 69 4.84 9.22 7.93
N GLY A 70 4.40 8.57 6.85
CA GLY A 70 2.98 8.43 6.51
C GLY A 70 2.19 7.64 7.57
N PRO A 71 2.53 6.35 7.82
CA PRO A 71 1.92 5.57 8.89
C PRO A 71 1.99 6.25 10.26
N ALA A 72 3.15 6.84 10.61
CA ALA A 72 3.34 7.53 11.88
C ALA A 72 2.45 8.78 12.04
N ALA A 73 2.12 9.45 10.94
CA ALA A 73 1.22 10.60 10.91
C ALA A 73 -0.27 10.21 10.79
N GLY A 74 -0.59 8.91 10.79
CA GLY A 74 -1.97 8.44 10.68
C GLY A 74 -2.53 8.39 9.25
N VAL A 75 -1.67 8.40 8.23
CA VAL A 75 -2.13 8.38 6.83
C VAL A 75 -2.78 7.03 6.50
N ALA A 76 -3.97 7.09 5.89
CA ALA A 76 -4.82 5.94 5.55
C ALA A 76 -5.20 5.07 6.76
N THR A 77 -6.01 4.03 6.51
CA THR A 77 -6.48 3.13 7.58
C THR A 77 -5.34 2.48 8.35
N ILE A 78 -4.24 2.13 7.68
CA ILE A 78 -3.09 1.50 8.34
C ILE A 78 -2.38 2.49 9.30
N GLY A 79 -2.24 3.76 8.92
CA GLY A 79 -1.70 4.77 9.82
C GLY A 79 -2.60 5.00 11.02
N GLN A 80 -3.92 5.04 10.82
CA GLN A 80 -4.89 5.13 11.94
C GLN A 80 -4.77 3.94 12.91
N VAL A 81 -4.51 2.74 12.40
CA VAL A 81 -4.19 1.58 13.26
C VAL A 81 -2.93 1.86 14.08
N VAL A 82 -1.84 2.31 13.45
CA VAL A 82 -0.58 2.64 14.14
C VAL A 82 -0.79 3.69 15.23
N THR A 83 -1.41 4.83 14.91
CA THR A 83 -1.56 5.96 15.85
C THR A 83 -2.53 5.70 16.99
N SER A 84 -3.39 4.67 16.88
CA SER A 84 -4.30 4.25 17.95
C SER A 84 -3.64 3.36 19.02
N GLN A 85 -2.42 2.87 18.78
CA GLN A 85 -1.73 1.97 19.70
C GLN A 85 -1.05 2.72 20.86
N SER A 86 -0.67 1.99 21.90
CA SER A 86 0.19 2.53 22.96
C SER A 86 1.59 2.87 22.42
N PRO A 87 2.33 3.82 23.03
CA PRO A 87 3.68 4.17 22.59
C PRO A 87 4.64 2.97 22.51
N ALA A 88 4.49 1.99 23.42
CA ALA A 88 5.29 0.77 23.41
C ALA A 88 5.01 -0.11 22.17
N VAL A 89 3.74 -0.24 21.80
CA VAL A 89 3.34 -1.01 20.61
C VAL A 89 3.75 -0.27 19.34
N VAL A 90 3.64 1.06 19.28
CA VAL A 90 4.15 1.84 18.14
C VAL A 90 5.66 1.64 17.95
N ALA A 91 6.43 1.61 19.05
CA ALA A 91 7.87 1.34 18.99
C ALA A 91 8.16 -0.08 18.45
N GLU A 92 7.39 -1.08 18.87
CA GLU A 92 7.52 -2.44 18.34
C GLU A 92 7.17 -2.52 16.84
N ILE A 93 6.06 -1.88 16.42
CA ILE A 93 5.70 -1.81 14.99
C ILE A 93 6.84 -1.17 14.20
N ARG A 94 7.45 -0.10 14.72
CA ARG A 94 8.59 0.55 14.07
C ARG A 94 9.79 -0.39 13.97
N GLY A 95 10.14 -1.13 15.02
CA GLY A 95 11.22 -2.11 14.97
C GLY A 95 10.99 -3.22 13.94
N GLN A 96 9.76 -3.75 13.87
CA GLN A 96 9.38 -4.74 12.85
C GLN A 96 9.42 -4.13 11.44
N PHE A 97 8.98 -2.89 11.28
CA PHE A 97 9.03 -2.18 10.01
C PHE A 97 10.47 -1.98 9.54
N GLU A 98 11.38 -1.53 10.41
CA GLU A 98 12.80 -1.34 10.09
C GLU A 98 13.47 -2.66 9.71
N ALA A 99 13.14 -3.76 10.40
CA ALA A 99 13.63 -5.10 10.08
C ALA A 99 13.16 -5.57 8.69
N LEU A 100 11.89 -5.33 8.35
CA LEU A 100 11.32 -5.65 7.03
C LEU A 100 11.89 -4.75 5.92
N ALA A 101 12.13 -3.47 6.23
CA ALA A 101 12.68 -2.51 5.28
C ALA A 101 14.10 -2.89 4.83
N ALA A 102 14.86 -3.60 5.66
CA ALA A 102 16.18 -4.11 5.30
C ALA A 102 16.16 -5.05 4.08
N GLU A 103 15.03 -5.72 3.79
CA GLU A 103 14.85 -6.52 2.56
C GLU A 103 14.98 -5.68 1.28
N PHE A 104 14.76 -4.37 1.38
CA PHE A 104 14.71 -3.43 0.25
C PHE A 104 15.84 -2.40 0.26
N ALA A 105 16.79 -2.53 1.19
CA ALA A 105 17.89 -1.57 1.34
C ALA A 105 18.84 -1.62 0.15
N GLY A 106 19.08 -0.45 -0.46
CA GLY A 106 20.09 -0.22 -1.47
C GLY A 106 21.46 0.10 -0.86
N PRO A 107 22.53 0.11 -1.68
CA PRO A 107 23.91 0.33 -1.22
C PRO A 107 24.15 1.70 -0.55
N GLY A 108 23.30 2.70 -0.84
CA GLY A 108 23.42 4.05 -0.29
C GLY A 108 22.53 4.31 0.95
N GLY A 109 21.86 3.29 1.48
CA GLY A 109 20.94 3.43 2.61
C GLY A 109 19.51 3.88 2.24
N GLU A 110 19.24 4.08 0.94
CA GLU A 110 17.89 4.23 0.41
C GLU A 110 17.13 2.90 0.38
N LEU A 111 15.80 2.97 0.36
CA LEU A 111 14.94 1.83 0.04
C LEU A 111 14.59 1.86 -1.44
N ASN A 112 14.63 0.69 -2.09
CA ASN A 112 14.11 0.47 -3.43
C ASN A 112 12.85 -0.41 -3.32
N LEU A 113 11.68 0.21 -3.34
CA LEU A 113 10.40 -0.46 -3.09
C LEU A 113 9.71 -0.82 -4.42
N PRO A 114 9.53 -2.10 -4.76
CA PRO A 114 8.84 -2.50 -5.98
C PRO A 114 7.39 -2.04 -5.97
N HIS A 115 6.98 -1.31 -7.00
CA HIS A 115 5.63 -0.84 -7.20
C HIS A 115 5.13 -1.24 -8.59
N THR A 116 3.84 -1.56 -8.65
CA THR A 116 3.13 -1.85 -9.89
C THR A 116 1.86 -0.99 -9.95
N ALA A 117 1.60 -0.37 -11.09
CA ALA A 117 0.35 0.33 -11.36
C ALA A 117 -0.25 -0.10 -12.69
N LEU A 118 -1.57 0.07 -12.80
CA LEU A 118 -2.27 -0.01 -14.07
C LEU A 118 -2.49 1.40 -14.61
N LEU A 119 -1.99 1.67 -15.81
CA LEU A 119 -2.26 2.91 -16.53
C LEU A 119 -3.25 2.60 -17.66
N ALA A 120 -4.43 3.19 -17.61
CA ALA A 120 -5.44 3.05 -18.66
C ALA A 120 -5.76 4.40 -19.30
N HIS A 121 -5.92 4.42 -20.63
CA HIS A 121 -6.26 5.63 -21.38
C HIS A 121 -7.05 5.28 -22.66
N GLY A 122 -7.80 6.23 -23.20
CA GLY A 122 -8.61 6.10 -24.42
C GLY A 122 -8.90 7.45 -25.09
N ARG A 123 -9.82 7.48 -26.04
CA ARG A 123 -10.26 8.70 -26.78
C ARG A 123 -11.73 9.01 -26.51
N ALA A 124 -12.04 10.29 -26.28
CA ALA A 124 -13.40 10.80 -26.12
C ALA A 124 -14.03 11.18 -27.48
#